data_AF-A0A1S3KB17-F1
#
_entry.id   AF-A0A1S3KB17-F1
#
_cell.length_a   1.000
_cell.length_b   1.000
_cell.length_c   1.000
_cell.angle_alpha   90.00
_cell.angle_beta   90.00
_cell.angle_gamma   90.00
#
_symmetry.space_group_name_H-M   'P 1'
#
loop_
_entity.id
_entity.type
_entity.pdbx_description
1 polymer ?
#
loop_
_entity_poly.entity_id
_entity_poly.type
_entity_poly.pdbx_seq_one_letter_code
_entity_poly.pdbx_strand_id
1 'polypeptide(L)'
;MITNLCKSLQVPTLGLCAIKKVIITLGPESAGAHPGPVCYKKGGPLTITDANLCLGRLLPDFFPKIFGDSENDPLDTKASVKAFTKLTKEVNKYLLSNPDNAHNKAMSIEEVAMGFLRVANEAMCRPIRALTEARGYDTSRHVLACFGGAGGQHACSIARSLGMKTVFVHRYAGILSAYGMALADVVHEAQEPCAATYGKDSFSRIDERIDELKKDCFQQLHEQGFKKDQIHLEPYLHLRYKGTDCALMCPGRGNPATGDSSKHGDFRASFLDRYQREFGFTIPERDIIVDDIRVRGVGSTGVLDQPDIPHATGEPVSKTKTKCYFEDGYLETSVYLLEELQAGHKIHGPAIIMNGNSTILIEPACEAVITRHGDVKIHYHEVRCLEIGFVKCSDAQGTISYTYAFKFLPAALLNSNYCLQFDQTEYLSRLVVLIKKHSKSLFKPDSWGTL
;
A
#
# COMPACT_ATOMS: atom_id res chain seq x y z
N MET A 1 -7.99 4.39 -17.46
CA MET A 1 -8.62 5.38 -16.55
C MET A 1 -7.74 5.57 -15.33
N ILE A 2 -6.69 6.38 -15.42
CA ILE A 2 -6.00 6.89 -14.23
C ILE A 2 -6.76 8.17 -13.85
N THR A 3 -7.67 8.05 -12.89
CA THR A 3 -8.41 9.22 -12.39
C THR A 3 -7.48 9.94 -11.42
N ASN A 4 -6.84 11.02 -11.87
CA ASN A 4 -5.94 11.83 -11.05
C ASN A 4 -6.71 12.51 -9.91
N LEU A 5 -6.67 11.91 -8.73
CA LEU A 5 -6.95 12.60 -7.47
C LEU A 5 -5.66 12.60 -6.65
N CYS A 6 -4.90 13.69 -6.77
CA CYS A 6 -3.83 13.98 -5.83
C CYS A 6 -4.46 14.72 -4.64
N LYS A 7 -4.72 14.02 -3.54
CA LYS A 7 -4.94 14.68 -2.24
C LYS A 7 -3.65 14.59 -1.45
N SER A 8 -3.09 15.75 -1.11
CA SER A 8 -2.02 15.84 -0.12
C SER A 8 -2.60 15.44 1.24
N LEU A 9 -2.05 14.40 1.84
CA LEU A 9 -2.48 13.88 3.13
C LEU A 9 -1.41 14.21 4.17
N GLN A 10 -1.83 14.86 5.24
CA GLN A 10 -0.96 15.32 6.33
C GLN A 10 -0.60 14.18 7.30
N VAL A 11 -0.07 13.07 6.80
CA VAL A 11 0.63 12.09 7.65
C VAL A 11 1.98 11.78 7.01
N PRO A 12 2.95 12.70 7.14
CA PRO A 12 4.28 12.49 6.62
C PRO A 12 5.02 11.47 7.49
N THR A 13 6.04 10.82 6.94
CA THR A 13 7.03 10.04 7.71
C THR A 13 7.74 10.88 8.78
N LEU A 14 7.63 12.20 8.66
CA LEU A 14 8.15 13.20 9.58
C LEU A 14 7.05 13.72 10.51
N GLY A 15 5.91 13.04 10.57
CA GLY A 15 4.79 13.37 11.44
C GLY A 15 5.21 13.29 12.90
N LEU A 16 4.76 14.27 13.68
CA LEU A 16 5.11 14.42 15.09
C LEU A 16 4.52 13.31 15.94
N CYS A 17 5.36 12.59 16.67
CA CYS A 17 4.96 11.59 17.64
C CYS A 17 4.63 12.26 18.99
N ALA A 18 3.35 12.36 19.34
CA ALA A 18 2.91 12.94 20.61
C ALA A 18 1.88 12.04 21.31
N ILE A 19 1.72 12.24 22.62
CA ILE A 19 0.69 11.57 23.41
C ILE A 19 -0.20 12.63 24.05
N LYS A 20 -1.51 12.52 23.82
CA LYS A 20 -2.52 13.34 24.47
C LYS A 20 -3.50 12.42 25.19
N LYS A 21 -3.51 12.45 26.54
CA LYS A 21 -4.45 11.72 27.39
C LYS A 21 -4.65 10.25 26.93
N VAL A 22 -3.59 9.43 27.02
CA VAL A 22 -3.52 8.00 26.59
C VAL A 22 -3.46 7.74 25.09
N ILE A 23 -3.87 8.68 24.24
CA ILE A 23 -3.94 8.44 22.80
C ILE A 23 -2.60 8.78 22.18
N ILE A 24 -1.99 7.79 21.51
CA ILE A 24 -0.89 8.00 20.58
C ILE A 24 -1.45 8.81 19.42
N THR A 25 -0.96 10.04 19.27
CA THR A 25 -1.38 10.96 18.20
C THR A 25 -0.21 11.22 17.29
N LEU A 26 -0.47 11.16 15.98
CA LEU A 26 0.41 11.72 14.97
C LEU A 26 -0.15 13.09 14.56
N GLY A 27 0.69 14.11 14.66
CA GLY A 27 0.32 15.44 14.24
C GLY A 27 0.04 15.49 12.73
N PRO A 28 -0.91 16.33 12.27
CA PRO A 28 -0.96 16.73 10.87
C PRO A 28 0.30 17.52 10.46
N GLU A 29 1.00 18.06 11.45
CA GLU A 29 2.25 18.79 11.30
C GLU A 29 3.43 17.85 11.05
N SER A 30 4.25 18.24 10.07
CA SER A 30 5.49 17.57 9.68
C SER A 30 6.68 18.27 10.31
N ALA A 31 7.67 17.52 10.79
CA ALA A 31 8.96 18.07 11.17
C ALA A 31 9.77 18.60 9.95
N GLY A 32 9.35 18.26 8.72
CA GLY A 32 10.04 18.65 7.49
C GLY A 32 11.46 18.10 7.43
N ALA A 33 12.29 18.59 6.50
CA ALA A 33 13.72 18.26 6.49
C ALA A 33 14.51 19.10 7.52
N HIS A 34 13.98 20.26 7.91
CA HIS A 34 14.55 21.16 8.91
C HIS A 34 13.42 21.67 9.83
N PRO A 35 13.50 21.47 11.15
CA PRO A 35 14.60 20.81 11.87
C PRO A 35 14.61 19.29 11.70
N GLY A 36 13.56 18.69 11.12
CA GLY A 36 13.49 17.26 10.87
C GLY A 36 13.38 16.38 12.12
N PRO A 37 13.53 15.06 11.97
CA PRO A 37 13.53 14.10 13.08
C PRO A 37 14.65 14.36 14.08
N VAL A 38 14.52 13.81 15.29
CA VAL A 38 15.61 13.78 16.29
C VAL A 38 16.88 13.18 15.67
N CYS A 39 16.75 12.11 14.88
CA CYS A 39 17.90 11.45 14.23
C CYS A 39 18.64 12.31 13.20
N TYR A 40 18.12 13.47 12.78
CA TYR A 40 18.81 14.37 11.83
C TYR A 40 19.79 15.32 12.53
N LYS A 41 19.82 15.32 13.87
CA LYS A 41 20.72 16.15 14.69
C LYS A 41 20.55 17.67 14.53
N LYS A 42 19.41 18.15 14.00
CA LYS A 42 19.10 19.58 13.84
C LYS A 42 18.12 20.12 14.90
N GLY A 43 18.05 19.47 16.07
CA GLY A 43 17.21 19.90 17.20
C GLY A 43 15.70 19.66 17.02
N GLY A 44 15.31 18.79 16.10
CA GLY A 44 13.91 18.54 15.80
C GLY A 44 13.21 17.52 16.70
N PRO A 45 11.88 17.37 16.55
CA PRO A 45 11.04 16.53 17.41
C PRO A 45 11.08 15.04 17.05
N LEU A 46 10.51 14.20 17.92
CA LEU A 46 10.42 12.75 17.68
C LEU A 46 9.40 12.44 16.59
N THR A 47 9.77 11.58 15.63
CA THR A 47 8.96 11.29 14.43
C THR A 47 8.86 9.79 14.12
N ILE A 48 8.14 9.44 13.05
CA ILE A 48 8.04 8.07 12.53
C ILE A 48 9.38 7.56 11.98
N THR A 49 10.22 8.43 11.40
CA THR A 49 11.59 8.07 11.02
C THR A 49 12.41 7.61 12.22
N ASP A 50 12.29 8.30 13.37
CA ASP A 50 12.95 7.88 14.61
C ASP A 50 12.44 6.51 15.08
N ALA A 51 11.14 6.24 14.93
CA ALA A 51 10.55 4.95 15.29
C ALA A 51 11.13 3.82 14.42
N ASN A 52 11.16 4.00 13.09
CA ASN A 52 11.76 3.03 12.19
C ASN A 52 13.25 2.81 12.46
N LEU A 53 13.98 3.86 12.84
CA LEU A 53 15.39 3.75 13.24
C LEU A 53 15.57 2.97 14.54
N CYS A 54 14.78 3.25 15.58
CA CYS A 54 14.82 2.51 16.84
C CYS A 54 14.46 1.02 16.68
N LEU A 55 13.57 0.69 15.74
CA LEU A 55 13.14 -0.68 15.47
C LEU A 55 14.10 -1.44 14.53
N GLY A 56 15.22 -0.83 14.14
CA GLY A 56 16.20 -1.42 13.24
C GLY A 56 15.73 -1.55 11.78
N ARG A 57 14.63 -0.87 11.40
CA ARG A 57 14.05 -0.88 10.05
C ARG A 57 14.75 0.10 9.11
N LEU A 58 15.51 1.04 9.66
CA LEU A 58 16.42 1.93 8.95
C LEU A 58 17.85 1.64 9.38
N LEU A 59 18.76 1.60 8.40
CA LEU A 59 20.17 1.32 8.62
C LEU A 59 21.01 2.55 8.29
N PRO A 60 21.62 3.21 9.30
CA PRO A 60 22.44 4.40 9.08
C PRO A 60 23.57 4.21 8.08
N ASP A 61 24.18 3.02 8.05
CA ASP A 61 25.31 2.71 7.15
C ASP A 61 24.93 2.72 5.67
N PHE A 62 23.65 2.55 5.36
CA PHE A 62 23.11 2.56 4.00
C PHE A 62 22.27 3.83 3.71
N PHE A 63 22.29 4.80 4.62
CA PHE A 63 21.61 6.08 4.44
C PHE A 63 22.62 7.16 4.04
N PRO A 64 22.25 8.14 3.19
CA PRO A 64 23.12 9.25 2.86
C PRO A 64 23.59 10.00 4.12
N LYS A 65 24.89 10.26 4.21
CA LYS A 65 25.49 11.05 5.30
C LYS A 65 25.32 12.54 5.00
N ILE A 66 24.13 13.06 5.28
CA ILE A 66 23.73 14.44 4.95
C ILE A 66 23.15 15.20 6.16
N PHE A 67 23.37 14.68 7.37
CA PHE A 67 22.74 15.18 8.59
C PHE A 67 23.74 15.93 9.48
N GLY A 68 23.24 16.49 10.58
CA GLY A 68 24.02 17.34 11.48
C GLY A 68 24.31 18.73 10.91
N ASP A 69 24.99 19.53 11.71
CA ASP A 69 25.35 20.92 11.36
C ASP A 69 26.36 20.98 10.21
N SER A 70 27.17 19.93 10.06
CA SER A 70 28.16 19.78 8.98
C SER A 70 27.60 19.17 7.70
N GLU A 71 26.34 18.72 7.70
CA GLU A 71 25.67 18.02 6.60
C GLU A 71 26.47 16.83 6.04
N ASN A 72 27.22 16.14 6.90
CA ASN A 72 28.06 14.98 6.54
C ASN A 72 27.98 13.85 7.59
N ASP A 73 27.03 13.94 8.51
CA ASP A 73 26.84 12.92 9.55
C ASP A 73 25.81 11.86 9.13
N PRO A 74 25.94 10.61 9.62
CA PRO A 74 24.88 9.61 9.54
C PRO A 74 23.72 9.93 10.49
N LEU A 75 22.62 9.20 10.33
CA LEU A 75 21.48 9.21 11.26
C LEU A 75 21.92 8.87 12.69
N ASP A 76 21.42 9.63 13.67
CA ASP A 76 21.74 9.41 15.08
C ASP A 76 20.78 8.45 15.78
N THR A 77 21.11 7.16 15.76
CA THR A 77 20.33 6.13 16.46
C THR A 77 20.30 6.35 17.97
N LYS A 78 21.38 6.87 18.57
CA LYS A 78 21.46 7.07 20.03
C LYS A 78 20.52 8.18 20.47
N ALA A 79 20.41 9.25 19.66
CA ALA A 79 19.49 10.34 19.91
C ALA A 79 18.03 9.87 19.89
N SER A 80 17.62 9.10 18.88
CA SER A 80 16.26 8.53 18.80
C SER A 80 15.95 7.59 19.97
N VAL A 81 16.88 6.68 20.32
CA VAL A 81 16.71 5.78 21.47
C VAL A 81 16.58 6.55 22.78
N LYS A 82 17.40 7.60 22.99
CA LYS A 82 17.30 8.45 24.18
C LYS A 82 15.94 9.17 24.26
N ALA A 83 15.46 9.69 23.13
CA ALA A 83 14.17 10.36 23.07
C ALA A 83 13.00 9.39 23.32
N PHE A 84 12.99 8.22 22.69
CA PHE A 84 12.00 7.17 22.97
C PHE A 84 12.10 6.63 24.40
N THR A 85 13.29 6.55 24.98
CA THR A 85 13.45 6.16 26.39
C THR A 85 12.72 7.14 27.32
N LYS A 86 12.85 8.44 27.06
CA LYS A 86 12.13 9.47 27.82
C LYS A 86 10.62 9.32 27.66
N LEU A 87 10.14 9.21 26.41
CA LEU A 87 8.72 9.06 26.11
C LEU A 87 8.12 7.78 26.74
N THR A 88 8.84 6.67 26.67
CA THR A 88 8.42 5.38 27.24
C THR A 88 8.28 5.47 28.77
N LYS A 89 9.16 6.21 29.45
CA LYS A 89 9.02 6.48 30.89
C LYS A 89 7.75 7.29 31.20
N GLU A 90 7.44 8.29 30.38
CA GLU A 90 6.22 9.08 30.53
C GLU A 90 4.95 8.23 30.30
N VAL A 91 4.97 7.38 29.26
CA VAL A 91 3.90 6.40 28.97
C VAL A 91 3.69 5.46 30.14
N ASN A 92 4.75 4.81 30.63
CA ASN A 92 4.65 3.83 31.70
C ASN A 92 4.20 4.48 33.01
N LYS A 93 4.66 5.71 33.30
CA LYS A 93 4.17 6.48 34.47
C LYS A 93 2.66 6.73 34.36
N TYR A 94 2.17 7.11 33.17
CA TYR A 94 0.76 7.36 32.94
C TYR A 94 -0.09 6.08 33.06
N LEU A 95 0.37 4.96 32.48
CA LEU A 95 -0.31 3.66 32.57
C LEU A 95 -0.45 3.20 34.02
N LEU A 96 0.62 3.32 34.81
CA LEU A 96 0.60 2.96 36.24
C LEU A 96 -0.34 3.85 37.08
N SER A 97 -0.61 5.08 36.66
CA SER A 97 -1.51 6.00 37.38
C SER A 97 -3.00 5.82 37.07
N ASN A 98 -3.38 4.95 36.13
CA ASN A 98 -4.78 4.73 35.74
C ASN A 98 -5.16 3.25 35.92
N PRO A 99 -5.76 2.87 37.08
CA PRO A 99 -6.04 1.47 37.43
C PRO A 99 -7.01 0.74 36.50
N ASP A 100 -7.86 1.46 35.75
CA ASP A 100 -8.90 0.89 34.89
C ASP A 100 -8.36 0.27 33.58
N ASN A 101 -7.07 0.40 33.29
CA ASN A 101 -6.46 -0.26 32.13
C ASN A 101 -6.18 -1.73 32.43
N ALA A 102 -6.96 -2.62 31.81
CA ALA A 102 -6.80 -4.08 31.88
C ALA A 102 -5.42 -4.61 31.44
N HIS A 103 -4.56 -3.74 30.88
CA HIS A 103 -3.19 -4.04 30.45
C HIS A 103 -2.17 -3.18 31.21
N ASN A 104 -2.12 -3.31 32.54
CA ASN A 104 -1.11 -2.70 33.42
C ASN A 104 0.29 -3.32 33.28
N LYS A 105 0.75 -3.53 32.04
CA LYS A 105 2.11 -3.97 31.75
C LYS A 105 2.92 -2.76 31.30
N ALA A 106 4.08 -2.56 31.91
CA ALA A 106 5.05 -1.58 31.42
C ALA A 106 5.46 -1.93 29.99
N MET A 107 5.41 -0.95 29.09
CA MET A 107 5.80 -1.09 27.70
C MET A 107 7.30 -0.91 27.53
N SER A 108 7.89 -1.66 26.60
CA SER A 108 9.25 -1.44 26.12
C SER A 108 9.33 -0.25 25.14
N ILE A 109 10.55 0.20 24.84
CA ILE A 109 10.79 1.23 23.83
C ILE A 109 10.25 0.80 22.46
N GLU A 110 10.48 -0.46 22.11
CA GLU A 110 10.06 -1.06 20.86
C GLU A 110 8.53 -1.17 20.77
N GLU A 111 7.85 -1.57 21.86
CA GLU A 111 6.39 -1.62 21.91
C GLU A 111 5.77 -0.23 21.71
N VAL A 112 6.38 0.82 22.29
CA VAL A 112 5.95 2.21 22.10
C VAL A 112 6.20 2.67 20.66
N ALA A 113 7.40 2.44 20.11
CA ALA A 113 7.74 2.80 18.73
C ALA A 113 6.85 2.07 17.70
N MET A 114 6.59 0.78 17.89
CA MET A 114 5.63 0.00 17.09
C MET A 114 4.21 0.56 17.21
N GLY A 115 3.81 1.04 18.41
CA GLY A 115 2.56 1.76 18.61
C GLY A 115 2.42 2.96 17.67
N PHE A 116 3.45 3.80 17.56
CA PHE A 116 3.46 4.93 16.63
C PHE A 116 3.38 4.48 15.17
N LEU A 117 4.11 3.44 14.76
CA LEU A 117 4.02 2.90 13.41
C LEU A 117 2.60 2.40 13.08
N ARG A 118 1.95 1.69 14.02
CA ARG A 118 0.57 1.22 13.83
C ARG A 118 -0.41 2.37 13.62
N VAL A 119 -0.31 3.42 14.45
CA VAL A 119 -1.15 4.61 14.29
C VAL A 119 -0.86 5.34 12.98
N ALA A 120 0.41 5.44 12.56
CA ALA A 120 0.80 6.03 11.28
C ALA A 120 0.19 5.28 10.10
N ASN A 121 0.34 3.95 10.11
CA ASN A 121 -0.18 3.08 9.06
C ASN A 121 -1.70 3.20 8.96
N GLU A 122 -2.43 3.17 10.07
CA GLU A 122 -3.88 3.34 10.06
C GLU A 122 -4.31 4.73 9.58
N ALA A 123 -3.60 5.78 10.01
CA ALA A 123 -3.87 7.14 9.56
C ALA A 123 -3.65 7.31 8.05
N MET A 124 -2.66 6.62 7.46
CA MET A 124 -2.44 6.54 6.02
C MET A 124 -3.50 5.69 5.29
N CYS A 125 -4.00 4.62 5.91
CA CYS A 125 -5.02 3.74 5.31
C CYS A 125 -6.38 4.43 5.15
N ARG A 126 -6.82 5.20 6.15
CA ARG A 126 -8.14 5.87 6.16
C ARG A 126 -8.46 6.65 4.87
N PRO A 127 -7.61 7.58 4.40
CA PRO A 127 -7.90 8.32 3.18
C PRO A 127 -7.81 7.47 1.92
N ILE A 128 -6.92 6.47 1.85
CA ILE A 128 -6.84 5.55 0.71
C ILE A 128 -8.16 4.78 0.60
N ARG A 129 -8.64 4.24 1.72
CA ARG A 129 -9.94 3.55 1.82
C ARG A 129 -11.09 4.46 1.41
N ALA A 130 -11.21 5.62 2.04
CA ALA A 130 -12.28 6.58 1.76
C ALA A 130 -12.33 7.03 0.30
N LEU A 131 -11.19 7.33 -0.33
CA LEU A 131 -11.14 7.74 -1.73
C LEU A 131 -11.48 6.62 -2.71
N THR A 132 -11.05 5.39 -2.39
CA THR A 132 -11.30 4.22 -3.24
C THR A 132 -12.77 3.81 -3.16
N GLU A 133 -13.32 3.72 -1.95
CA GLU A 133 -14.72 3.36 -1.69
C GLU A 133 -15.70 4.43 -2.19
N ALA A 134 -15.35 5.72 -2.07
CA ALA A 134 -16.16 6.82 -2.63
C ALA A 134 -16.30 6.75 -4.16
N ARG A 135 -15.44 5.99 -4.84
CA ARG A 135 -15.54 5.71 -6.29
C ARG A 135 -16.21 4.37 -6.59
N GLY A 136 -16.78 3.71 -5.59
CA GLY A 136 -17.45 2.42 -5.71
C GLY A 136 -16.52 1.23 -5.87
N TYR A 137 -15.25 1.36 -5.46
CA TYR A 137 -14.26 0.30 -5.58
C TYR A 137 -13.95 -0.34 -4.23
N ASP A 138 -13.78 -1.66 -4.26
CA ASP A 138 -13.20 -2.43 -3.15
C ASP A 138 -11.67 -2.31 -3.14
N THR A 139 -11.11 -1.84 -2.03
CA THR A 139 -9.66 -1.66 -1.86
C THR A 139 -8.88 -2.96 -2.04
N SER A 140 -9.42 -4.09 -1.62
CA SER A 140 -8.73 -5.40 -1.64
C SER A 140 -8.38 -5.88 -3.05
N ARG A 141 -9.12 -5.38 -4.06
CA ARG A 141 -8.95 -5.71 -5.48
C ARG A 141 -7.85 -4.91 -6.18
N HIS A 142 -7.16 -4.03 -5.46
CA HIS A 142 -6.14 -3.15 -6.01
C HIS A 142 -4.72 -3.63 -5.66
N VAL A 143 -3.76 -3.15 -6.46
CA VAL A 143 -2.34 -3.24 -6.15
C VAL A 143 -1.92 -1.93 -5.51
N LEU A 144 -1.25 -1.99 -4.34
CA LEU A 144 -0.70 -0.79 -3.72
C LEU A 144 0.58 -0.38 -4.46
N ALA A 145 0.51 0.65 -5.30
CA ALA A 145 1.69 1.28 -5.86
C ALA A 145 2.32 2.20 -4.81
N CYS A 146 3.59 1.95 -4.46
CA CYS A 146 4.27 2.66 -3.40
C CYS A 146 5.55 3.35 -3.90
N PHE A 147 5.75 4.60 -3.47
CA PHE A 147 6.89 5.43 -3.87
C PHE A 147 7.27 6.44 -2.78
N GLY A 148 8.31 7.23 -3.03
CA GLY A 148 8.95 8.10 -2.06
C GLY A 148 9.96 7.36 -1.18
N GLY A 149 10.86 8.10 -0.53
CA GLY A 149 11.94 7.51 0.29
C GLY A 149 11.45 6.62 1.44
N ALA A 150 10.25 6.89 1.95
CA ALA A 150 9.66 6.19 3.07
C ALA A 150 8.50 5.27 2.74
N GLY A 151 7.95 5.31 1.52
CA GLY A 151 6.78 4.51 1.17
C GLY A 151 7.03 3.02 1.40
N GLY A 152 8.18 2.53 0.94
CA GLY A 152 8.60 1.13 1.10
C GLY A 152 8.69 0.65 2.55
N GLN A 153 8.82 1.55 3.53
CA GLN A 153 8.91 1.21 4.95
C GLN A 153 7.55 0.82 5.55
N HIS A 154 6.46 1.31 4.95
CA HIS A 154 5.09 1.14 5.43
C HIS A 154 4.22 0.27 4.49
N ALA A 155 4.72 -0.01 3.29
CA ALA A 155 4.00 -0.64 2.19
C ALA A 155 3.29 -1.95 2.59
N CYS A 156 4.01 -2.90 3.21
CA CYS A 156 3.46 -4.20 3.61
C CYS A 156 2.31 -4.04 4.62
N SER A 157 2.53 -3.27 5.68
CA SER A 157 1.50 -2.98 6.69
C SER A 157 0.27 -2.28 6.12
N ILE A 158 0.45 -1.26 5.27
CA ILE A 158 -0.67 -0.53 4.65
C ILE A 158 -1.48 -1.46 3.74
N ALA A 159 -0.80 -2.24 2.88
CA ALA A 159 -1.48 -3.19 2.01
C ALA A 159 -2.30 -4.21 2.80
N ARG A 160 -1.73 -4.76 3.88
CA ARG A 160 -2.42 -5.68 4.78
C ARG A 160 -3.68 -5.04 5.39
N SER A 161 -3.57 -3.84 5.93
CA SER A 161 -4.70 -3.11 6.55
C SER A 161 -5.80 -2.69 5.55
N LEU A 162 -5.47 -2.61 4.25
CA LEU A 162 -6.43 -2.33 3.17
C LEU A 162 -6.96 -3.60 2.49
N GLY A 163 -6.54 -4.79 2.95
CA GLY A 163 -6.90 -6.08 2.34
C GLY A 163 -6.25 -6.35 0.98
N MET A 164 -5.25 -5.56 0.59
CA MET A 164 -4.54 -5.71 -0.68
C MET A 164 -3.51 -6.82 -0.59
N LYS A 165 -3.47 -7.69 -1.61
CA LYS A 165 -2.54 -8.84 -1.66
C LYS A 165 -1.18 -8.53 -2.29
N THR A 166 -1.09 -7.40 -3.00
CA THR A 166 0.09 -7.06 -3.80
C THR A 166 0.49 -5.61 -3.56
N VAL A 167 1.77 -5.40 -3.31
CA VAL A 167 2.44 -4.09 -3.38
C VAL A 167 3.33 -4.07 -4.60
N PHE A 168 3.40 -2.94 -5.27
CA PHE A 168 4.34 -2.69 -6.35
C PHE A 168 5.19 -1.47 -6.02
N VAL A 169 6.50 -1.65 -5.98
CA VAL A 169 7.47 -0.59 -5.73
C VAL A 169 8.36 -0.45 -6.96
N HIS A 170 8.23 0.68 -7.65
CA HIS A 170 9.05 0.95 -8.84
C HIS A 170 10.54 1.04 -8.45
N ARG A 171 11.46 0.61 -9.33
CA ARG A 171 12.91 0.69 -9.04
C ARG A 171 13.42 2.10 -8.74
N TYR A 172 12.73 3.12 -9.26
CA TYR A 172 13.01 4.53 -9.00
C TYR A 172 12.08 5.15 -7.95
N ALA A 173 11.51 4.36 -7.04
CA ALA A 173 10.53 4.80 -6.04
C ALA A 173 10.92 6.10 -5.32
N GLY A 174 12.18 6.26 -4.90
CA GLY A 174 12.62 7.47 -4.18
C GLY A 174 12.61 8.76 -5.02
N ILE A 175 12.62 8.66 -6.36
CA ILE A 175 12.60 9.81 -7.28
C ILE A 175 11.46 9.71 -8.31
N LEU A 176 10.42 8.92 -8.00
CA LEU A 176 9.40 8.52 -8.97
C LEU A 176 8.65 9.73 -9.57
N SER A 177 8.51 10.82 -8.81
CA SER A 177 7.90 12.06 -9.31
C SER A 177 8.72 12.70 -10.44
N ALA A 178 10.04 12.78 -10.28
CA ALA A 178 10.92 13.34 -11.32
C ALA A 178 10.97 12.42 -12.54
N TYR A 179 11.02 11.10 -12.32
CA TYR A 179 10.91 10.11 -13.38
C TYR A 179 9.59 10.27 -14.14
N GLY A 180 8.45 10.34 -13.44
CA GLY A 180 7.13 10.53 -14.05
C GLY A 180 6.98 11.83 -14.84
N MET A 181 7.61 12.93 -14.37
CA MET A 181 7.65 14.19 -15.14
C MET A 181 8.41 14.02 -16.46
N ALA A 182 9.50 13.24 -16.47
CA ALA A 182 10.25 12.97 -17.69
C ALA A 182 9.49 12.05 -18.67
N LEU A 183 8.57 11.22 -18.18
CA LEU A 183 7.75 10.33 -19.01
C LEU A 183 6.41 10.93 -19.46
N ALA A 184 6.01 12.07 -18.91
CA ALA A 184 4.67 12.59 -19.11
C ALA A 184 4.48 13.07 -20.55
N ASP A 185 3.40 12.63 -21.18
CA ASP A 185 2.94 13.20 -22.45
C ASP A 185 2.51 14.66 -22.26
N VAL A 186 2.61 15.44 -23.34
CA VAL A 186 2.12 16.83 -23.33
C VAL A 186 0.62 16.80 -23.53
N VAL A 187 -0.11 17.39 -22.58
CA VAL A 187 -1.58 17.42 -22.59
C VAL A 187 -2.07 18.84 -22.79
N HIS A 188 -2.99 19.02 -23.74
CA HIS A 188 -3.77 20.24 -23.91
C HIS A 188 -5.26 19.88 -23.75
N GLU A 189 -5.99 20.57 -22.88
CA GLU A 189 -7.44 20.37 -22.70
C GLU A 189 -8.20 21.63 -23.12
N ALA A 190 -9.19 21.45 -23.99
CA ALA A 190 -10.18 22.48 -24.33
C ALA A 190 -11.55 22.02 -23.82
N GLN A 191 -12.30 22.94 -23.22
CA GLN A 191 -13.62 22.64 -22.67
C GLN A 191 -14.58 23.81 -22.83
N GLU A 192 -15.87 23.51 -22.88
CA GLU A 192 -16.93 24.51 -22.92
C GLU A 192 -18.20 24.06 -22.18
N PRO A 193 -18.94 24.99 -21.58
CA PRO A 193 -20.20 24.69 -20.93
C PRO A 193 -21.27 24.27 -21.95
N CYS A 194 -22.07 23.29 -21.56
CA CYS A 194 -23.23 22.83 -22.30
C CYS A 194 -24.44 22.77 -21.35
N ALA A 195 -25.64 22.93 -21.89
CA ALA A 195 -26.88 22.79 -21.12
C ALA A 195 -27.93 22.10 -21.99
N ALA A 196 -27.58 20.93 -22.51
CA ALA A 196 -28.43 20.14 -23.39
C ALA A 196 -28.83 18.82 -22.74
N THR A 197 -30.06 18.37 -22.99
CA THR A 197 -30.43 16.98 -22.69
C THR A 197 -29.73 16.05 -23.66
N TYR A 198 -29.01 15.04 -23.17
CA TYR A 198 -28.33 14.04 -23.98
C TYR A 198 -29.35 13.13 -24.67
N GLY A 199 -29.45 13.23 -26.00
CA GLY A 199 -30.38 12.46 -26.81
C GLY A 199 -30.23 12.77 -28.30
N LYS A 200 -30.97 12.06 -29.15
CA LYS A 200 -30.84 12.15 -30.63
C LYS A 200 -30.91 13.58 -31.15
N ASP A 201 -31.80 14.40 -30.58
CA ASP A 201 -32.01 15.79 -30.99
C ASP A 201 -30.81 16.70 -30.69
N SER A 202 -29.95 16.34 -29.73
CA SER A 202 -28.78 17.13 -29.36
C SER A 202 -27.46 16.58 -29.91
N PHE A 203 -27.43 15.37 -30.46
CA PHE A 203 -26.20 14.73 -30.94
C PHE A 203 -25.49 15.54 -32.02
N SER A 204 -26.19 16.08 -33.04
CA SER A 204 -25.54 16.90 -34.07
C SER A 204 -24.80 18.08 -33.47
N ARG A 205 -25.45 18.81 -32.56
CA ARG A 205 -24.86 19.96 -31.88
C ARG A 205 -23.67 19.54 -31.02
N ILE A 206 -23.79 18.48 -30.22
CA ILE A 206 -22.69 17.98 -29.37
C ILE A 206 -21.50 17.55 -30.23
N ASP A 207 -21.76 16.85 -31.33
CA ASP A 207 -20.76 16.35 -32.26
C ASP A 207 -20.02 17.48 -32.99
N GLU A 208 -20.73 18.54 -33.38
CA GLU A 208 -20.12 19.76 -33.94
C GLU A 208 -19.19 20.43 -32.93
N ARG A 209 -19.63 20.61 -31.68
CA ARG A 209 -18.81 21.23 -30.62
C ARG A 209 -17.59 20.39 -30.25
N ILE A 210 -17.74 19.07 -30.15
CA ILE A 210 -16.59 18.16 -29.94
C ILE A 210 -15.57 18.32 -31.07
N ASP A 211 -16.00 18.35 -32.34
CA ASP A 211 -15.10 18.50 -33.47
C ASP A 211 -14.36 19.84 -33.48
N GLU A 212 -15.02 20.93 -33.07
CA GLU A 212 -14.38 22.24 -32.91
C GLU A 212 -13.29 22.20 -31.83
N LEU A 213 -13.59 21.67 -30.64
CA LEU A 213 -12.61 21.53 -29.56
C LEU A 213 -11.46 20.57 -29.93
N LYS A 214 -11.74 19.53 -30.74
CA LYS A 214 -10.72 18.65 -31.30
C LYS A 214 -9.78 19.38 -32.24
N LYS A 215 -10.30 20.27 -33.09
CA LYS A 215 -9.46 21.09 -33.99
C LYS A 215 -8.55 22.03 -33.18
N ASP A 216 -9.08 22.68 -32.15
CA ASP A 216 -8.31 23.55 -31.26
C ASP A 216 -7.18 22.78 -30.55
N CYS A 217 -7.51 21.68 -29.86
CA CYS A 217 -6.52 20.81 -29.21
C CYS A 217 -5.45 20.30 -30.18
N PHE A 218 -5.86 19.92 -31.39
CA PHE A 218 -4.92 19.46 -32.43
C PHE A 218 -3.98 20.58 -32.84
N GLN A 219 -4.51 21.78 -33.14
CA GLN A 219 -3.71 22.92 -33.57
C GLN A 219 -2.68 23.32 -32.50
N GLN A 220 -3.10 23.40 -31.23
CA GLN A 220 -2.22 23.76 -30.11
C GLN A 220 -1.06 22.79 -29.93
N LEU A 221 -1.32 21.47 -30.05
CA LEU A 221 -0.26 20.46 -29.96
C LEU A 221 0.62 20.44 -31.21
N HIS A 222 0.03 20.65 -32.39
CA HIS A 222 0.78 20.73 -33.64
C HIS A 222 1.73 21.94 -33.66
N GLU A 223 1.30 23.10 -33.15
CA GLU A 223 2.12 24.30 -32.98
C GLU A 223 3.29 24.10 -32.01
N GLN A 224 3.13 23.20 -31.03
CA GLN A 224 4.22 22.75 -30.14
C GLN A 224 5.17 21.73 -30.78
N GLY A 225 4.94 21.36 -32.05
CA GLY A 225 5.85 20.52 -32.84
C GLY A 225 5.49 19.04 -32.90
N PHE A 226 4.34 18.62 -32.35
CA PHE A 226 3.88 17.23 -32.46
C PHE A 226 3.32 16.93 -33.85
N LYS A 227 3.70 15.77 -34.42
CA LYS A 227 3.15 15.30 -35.69
C LYS A 227 1.74 14.76 -35.53
N LYS A 228 0.99 14.68 -36.62
CA LYS A 228 -0.41 14.20 -36.62
C LYS A 228 -0.56 12.78 -36.02
N ASP A 229 0.37 11.89 -36.28
CA ASP A 229 0.42 10.52 -35.76
C ASP A 229 0.83 10.43 -34.28
N GLN A 230 1.36 11.52 -33.73
CA GLN A 230 1.75 11.67 -32.32
C GLN A 230 0.67 12.32 -31.46
N ILE A 231 -0.45 12.76 -32.06
CA ILE A 231 -1.53 13.46 -31.37
C ILE A 231 -2.76 12.55 -31.26
N HIS A 232 -3.18 12.30 -30.04
CA HIS A 232 -4.41 11.58 -29.72
C HIS A 232 -5.43 12.54 -29.11
N LEU A 233 -6.68 12.47 -29.56
CA LEU A 233 -7.75 13.36 -29.11
C LEU A 233 -8.87 12.54 -28.48
N GLU A 234 -9.13 12.78 -27.21
CA GLU A 234 -10.09 12.06 -26.39
C GLU A 234 -11.26 12.97 -25.98
N PRO A 235 -12.46 12.78 -26.53
CA PRO A 235 -13.63 13.53 -26.11
C PRO A 235 -14.26 12.95 -24.83
N TYR A 236 -14.73 13.84 -23.97
CA TYR A 236 -15.43 13.56 -22.73
C TYR A 236 -16.67 14.45 -22.62
N LEU A 237 -17.76 13.91 -22.09
CA LEU A 237 -18.92 14.69 -21.67
C LEU A 237 -19.06 14.64 -20.14
N HIS A 238 -19.27 15.78 -19.50
CA HIS A 238 -19.70 15.85 -18.11
C HIS A 238 -21.21 15.65 -18.06
N LEU A 239 -21.63 14.47 -17.60
CA LEU A 239 -23.01 14.04 -17.60
C LEU A 239 -23.57 13.93 -16.18
N ARG A 240 -24.82 14.33 -15.99
CA ARG A 240 -25.57 14.14 -14.75
C ARG A 240 -27.04 13.88 -15.02
N TYR A 241 -27.77 13.38 -14.03
CA TYR A 241 -29.23 13.36 -14.10
C TYR A 241 -29.79 14.77 -13.88
N LYS A 242 -30.87 15.11 -14.60
CA LYS A 242 -31.63 16.34 -14.38
C LYS A 242 -32.09 16.44 -12.92
N GLY A 243 -31.88 17.61 -12.31
CA GLY A 243 -32.19 17.87 -10.89
C GLY A 243 -31.15 17.32 -9.90
N THR A 244 -29.99 16.87 -10.37
CA THR A 244 -28.83 16.55 -9.51
C THR A 244 -27.69 17.54 -9.78
N ASP A 245 -26.72 17.62 -8.87
CA ASP A 245 -25.60 18.59 -8.94
C ASP A 245 -24.22 17.94 -9.18
N CYS A 246 -24.16 16.62 -9.34
CA CYS A 246 -22.90 15.88 -9.51
C CYS A 246 -22.74 15.40 -10.95
N ALA A 247 -21.92 16.10 -11.72
CA ALA A 247 -21.54 15.69 -13.07
C ALA A 247 -20.35 14.73 -13.07
N LEU A 248 -20.48 13.66 -13.86
CA LEU A 248 -19.45 12.65 -14.06
C LEU A 248 -18.81 12.83 -15.44
N MET A 249 -17.48 12.94 -15.48
CA MET A 249 -16.72 12.96 -16.72
C MET A 249 -16.77 11.58 -17.39
N CYS A 250 -17.39 11.48 -18.56
CA CYS A 250 -17.68 10.22 -19.24
C CYS A 250 -17.00 10.21 -20.62
N PRO A 251 -16.13 9.24 -20.94
CA PRO A 251 -15.66 9.03 -22.31
C PRO A 251 -16.73 8.35 -23.17
N GLY A 252 -16.63 8.52 -24.49
CA GLY A 252 -17.46 7.79 -25.45
C GLY A 252 -17.00 6.33 -25.55
N ARG A 253 -17.93 5.37 -25.43
CA ARG A 253 -17.66 3.94 -25.65
C ARG A 253 -18.06 3.50 -27.06
N GLY A 254 -17.44 2.42 -27.56
CA GLY A 254 -17.85 1.78 -28.81
C GLY A 254 -17.74 2.74 -30.00
N ASN A 255 -16.53 3.19 -30.30
CA ASN A 255 -16.24 3.93 -31.52
C ASN A 255 -15.85 2.92 -32.61
N PRO A 256 -16.59 2.81 -33.74
CA PRO A 256 -17.60 3.75 -34.25
C PRO A 256 -19.00 3.57 -33.67
N ALA A 257 -19.75 4.68 -33.68
CA ALA A 257 -21.08 4.85 -33.12
C ALA A 257 -22.14 3.86 -33.65
N THR A 258 -23.11 3.56 -32.80
CA THR A 258 -24.39 2.94 -33.21
C THR A 258 -25.39 4.04 -33.61
N GLY A 259 -26.47 3.69 -34.31
CA GLY A 259 -27.50 4.66 -34.75
C GLY A 259 -28.22 5.41 -33.61
N ASP A 260 -28.00 4.99 -32.36
CA ASP A 260 -28.59 5.58 -31.15
C ASP A 260 -27.57 6.34 -30.28
N SER A 261 -26.38 6.67 -30.82
CA SER A 261 -25.31 7.37 -30.10
C SER A 261 -24.70 8.52 -30.91
N SER A 262 -24.02 9.44 -30.22
CA SER A 262 -23.12 10.44 -30.83
C SER A 262 -22.07 9.76 -31.72
N LYS A 263 -21.61 10.44 -32.79
CA LYS A 263 -20.55 9.92 -33.66
C LYS A 263 -19.22 9.65 -32.92
N HIS A 264 -19.04 10.28 -31.75
CA HIS A 264 -17.87 10.11 -30.89
C HIS A 264 -18.01 8.99 -29.84
N GLY A 265 -19.12 8.26 -29.87
CA GLY A 265 -19.36 7.07 -29.05
C GLY A 265 -20.54 7.24 -28.08
N ASP A 266 -20.83 6.15 -27.39
CA ASP A 266 -21.89 6.09 -26.38
C ASP A 266 -21.38 6.61 -25.03
N PHE A 267 -21.68 7.87 -24.77
CA PHE A 267 -21.40 8.52 -23.48
C PHE A 267 -22.40 8.13 -22.40
N ARG A 268 -23.64 7.77 -22.79
CA ARG A 268 -24.69 7.34 -21.85
C ARG A 268 -24.32 6.02 -21.19
N ALA A 269 -23.85 5.02 -21.94
CA ALA A 269 -23.38 3.77 -21.36
C ALA A 269 -22.23 4.00 -20.36
N SER A 270 -21.27 4.88 -20.70
CA SER A 270 -20.20 5.22 -19.75
C SER A 270 -20.74 5.91 -18.49
N PHE A 271 -21.71 6.81 -18.62
CA PHE A 271 -22.35 7.47 -17.49
C PHE A 271 -23.08 6.49 -16.60
N LEU A 272 -23.94 5.63 -17.17
CA LEU A 272 -24.73 4.66 -16.42
C LEU A 272 -23.84 3.69 -15.64
N ASP A 273 -22.80 3.13 -16.28
CA ASP A 273 -21.84 2.24 -15.62
C ASP A 273 -21.10 2.93 -14.48
N ARG A 274 -20.70 4.19 -14.69
CA ARG A 274 -19.96 4.95 -13.70
C ARG A 274 -20.85 5.37 -12.55
N TYR A 275 -22.07 5.82 -12.83
CA TYR A 275 -23.06 6.23 -11.84
C TYR A 275 -23.50 5.03 -10.99
N GLN A 276 -23.78 3.88 -11.63
CA GLN A 276 -24.07 2.62 -10.92
C GLN A 276 -22.92 2.18 -10.01
N ARG A 277 -21.68 2.38 -10.45
CA ARG A 277 -20.49 2.06 -9.63
C ARG A 277 -20.34 3.02 -8.46
N GLU A 278 -20.28 4.32 -8.72
CA GLU A 278 -20.00 5.34 -7.69
C GLU A 278 -21.16 5.48 -6.68
N PHE A 279 -22.42 5.31 -7.11
CA PHE A 279 -23.59 5.55 -6.26
C PHE A 279 -24.44 4.30 -5.94
N GLY A 280 -24.22 3.17 -6.63
CA GLY A 280 -24.92 1.91 -6.34
C GLY A 280 -26.32 1.76 -6.97
N PHE A 281 -26.80 2.75 -7.71
CA PHE A 281 -28.10 2.71 -8.40
C PHE A 281 -28.04 3.53 -9.70
N THR A 282 -29.06 3.41 -10.54
CA THR A 282 -29.34 4.35 -11.64
C THR A 282 -30.74 4.92 -11.47
N ILE A 283 -31.08 5.94 -12.26
CA ILE A 283 -32.39 6.58 -12.18
C ILE A 283 -33.07 6.40 -13.55
N PRO A 284 -33.88 5.32 -13.71
CA PRO A 284 -34.60 5.07 -14.95
C PRO A 284 -35.46 6.27 -15.35
N GLU A 285 -35.65 6.45 -16.66
CA GLU A 285 -36.53 7.47 -17.27
C GLU A 285 -36.16 8.93 -16.99
N ARG A 286 -35.12 9.20 -16.20
CA ARG A 286 -34.68 10.57 -15.94
C ARG A 286 -33.74 11.06 -17.03
N ASP A 287 -34.02 12.26 -17.52
CA ASP A 287 -33.17 12.97 -18.47
C ASP A 287 -31.73 13.05 -17.96
N ILE A 288 -30.77 12.82 -18.86
CA ILE A 288 -29.35 13.05 -18.64
C ILE A 288 -29.02 14.41 -19.26
N ILE A 289 -28.39 15.29 -18.50
CA ILE A 289 -27.94 16.61 -18.93
C ILE A 289 -26.44 16.57 -19.19
N VAL A 290 -26.04 17.16 -20.31
CA VAL A 290 -24.65 17.51 -20.63
C VAL A 290 -24.38 18.88 -20.04
N ASP A 291 -23.52 18.95 -19.01
CA ASP A 291 -23.12 20.22 -18.36
C ASP A 291 -21.90 20.85 -19.03
N ASP A 292 -21.01 20.02 -19.58
CA ASP A 292 -19.73 20.48 -20.15
C ASP A 292 -19.24 19.46 -21.18
N ILE A 293 -18.68 19.98 -22.27
CA ILE A 293 -18.03 19.21 -23.33
C ILE A 293 -16.53 19.47 -23.19
N ARG A 294 -15.74 18.40 -23.07
CA ARG A 294 -14.29 18.48 -22.93
C ARG A 294 -13.61 17.62 -23.99
N VAL A 295 -12.52 18.13 -24.55
CA VAL A 295 -11.59 17.35 -25.35
C VAL A 295 -10.21 17.43 -24.72
N ARG A 296 -9.59 16.27 -24.53
CA ARG A 296 -8.18 16.15 -24.14
C ARG A 296 -7.36 15.78 -25.36
N GLY A 297 -6.47 16.66 -25.77
CA GLY A 297 -5.38 16.34 -26.68
C GLY A 297 -4.16 15.85 -25.92
N VAL A 298 -3.56 14.75 -26.40
CA VAL A 298 -2.33 14.16 -25.86
C VAL A 298 -1.32 14.08 -27.00
N GLY A 299 -0.23 14.83 -26.87
CA GLY A 299 0.96 14.73 -27.72
C GLY A 299 1.96 13.77 -27.09
N SER A 300 2.19 12.62 -27.73
CA SER A 300 3.14 11.60 -27.27
C SER A 300 4.25 11.38 -28.28
N THR A 301 5.50 11.39 -27.82
CA THR A 301 6.65 11.06 -28.68
C THR A 301 6.86 9.56 -28.82
N GLY A 302 6.13 8.73 -28.08
CA GLY A 302 6.20 7.26 -28.14
C GLY A 302 7.54 6.66 -27.69
N VAL A 303 8.45 7.48 -27.17
CA VAL A 303 9.74 7.03 -26.67
C VAL A 303 9.56 6.71 -25.21
N LEU A 304 9.65 5.43 -24.84
CA LEU A 304 10.21 4.94 -23.59
C LEU A 304 10.28 3.43 -23.62
N ASP A 305 11.44 2.92 -24.05
CA ASP A 305 11.79 1.53 -23.79
C ASP A 305 12.34 1.45 -22.35
N GLN A 306 11.71 0.64 -21.51
CA GLN A 306 12.28 0.31 -20.20
C GLN A 306 13.21 -0.89 -20.41
N PRO A 307 14.52 -0.72 -20.25
CA PRO A 307 15.46 -1.80 -20.53
C PRO A 307 15.27 -2.92 -19.51
N ASP A 308 15.19 -4.15 -20.03
CA ASP A 308 15.21 -5.35 -19.21
C ASP A 308 16.54 -5.43 -18.44
N ILE A 309 16.48 -5.92 -17.20
CA ILE A 309 17.68 -6.27 -16.42
C ILE A 309 18.04 -7.75 -16.64
N PRO A 310 19.29 -8.17 -16.35
CA PRO A 310 19.67 -9.57 -16.44
C PRO A 310 18.76 -10.48 -15.60
N HIS A 311 18.51 -11.69 -16.12
CA HIS A 311 17.74 -12.70 -15.41
C HIS A 311 18.60 -13.40 -14.36
N ALA A 312 17.97 -13.76 -13.24
CA ALA A 312 18.58 -14.50 -12.16
C ALA A 312 19.11 -15.86 -12.63
N THR A 313 20.33 -16.19 -12.22
CA THR A 313 20.96 -17.50 -12.46
C THR A 313 21.19 -18.30 -11.17
N GLY A 314 20.89 -17.70 -10.02
CA GLY A 314 21.03 -18.31 -8.70
C GLY A 314 20.16 -17.61 -7.66
N GLU A 315 20.41 -17.92 -6.38
CA GLU A 315 19.71 -17.31 -5.25
C GLU A 315 20.23 -15.90 -4.97
N PRO A 316 19.38 -14.97 -4.50
CA PRO A 316 19.81 -13.63 -4.15
C PRO A 316 20.75 -13.66 -2.93
N VAL A 317 21.86 -12.95 -3.03
CA VAL A 317 22.86 -12.86 -1.96
C VAL A 317 22.55 -11.66 -1.06
N SER A 318 22.38 -11.90 0.24
CA SER A 318 22.23 -10.82 1.21
C SER A 318 23.57 -10.14 1.47
N LYS A 319 23.59 -8.80 1.47
CA LYS A 319 24.78 -8.00 1.79
C LYS A 319 25.20 -8.13 3.25
N THR A 320 24.22 -8.15 4.14
CA THR A 320 24.41 -8.28 5.58
C THR A 320 23.10 -8.74 6.24
N LYS A 321 23.12 -8.90 7.56
CA LYS A 321 21.94 -9.16 8.38
C LYS A 321 21.88 -8.16 9.52
N THR A 322 20.66 -7.81 9.94
CA THR A 322 20.40 -6.93 11.08
C THR A 322 19.31 -7.53 11.97
N LYS A 323 19.08 -6.93 13.14
CA LYS A 323 17.92 -7.25 13.98
C LYS A 323 16.85 -6.18 13.78
N CYS A 324 15.68 -6.58 13.33
CA CYS A 324 14.52 -5.70 13.22
C CYS A 324 13.43 -6.15 14.19
N TYR A 325 12.73 -5.18 14.78
CA TYR A 325 11.59 -5.45 15.64
C TYR A 325 10.28 -5.40 14.84
N PHE A 326 9.49 -6.47 14.97
CA PHE A 326 8.14 -6.64 14.43
C PHE A 326 7.14 -6.87 15.56
N GLU A 327 5.86 -7.13 15.26
CA GLU A 327 4.83 -7.34 16.30
C GLU A 327 5.21 -8.44 17.30
N ASP A 328 5.82 -9.54 16.82
CA ASP A 328 6.23 -10.68 17.66
C ASP A 328 7.65 -10.55 18.26
N GLY A 329 8.26 -9.38 18.12
CA GLY A 329 9.59 -9.08 18.67
C GLY A 329 10.70 -9.02 17.63
N TYR A 330 11.94 -9.19 18.10
CA TYR A 330 13.14 -9.09 17.26
C TYR A 330 13.34 -10.33 16.38
N LEU A 331 13.51 -10.10 15.08
CA LEU A 331 13.87 -11.12 14.10
C LEU A 331 15.15 -10.73 13.36
N GLU A 332 15.98 -11.74 13.07
CA GLU A 332 17.11 -11.58 12.15
C GLU A 332 16.56 -11.31 10.74
N THR A 333 17.01 -10.22 10.12
CA THR A 333 16.46 -9.67 8.89
C THR A 333 17.59 -9.49 7.88
N SER A 334 17.48 -10.17 6.74
CA SER A 334 18.47 -10.08 5.66
C SER A 334 18.39 -8.75 4.94
N VAL A 335 19.53 -8.18 4.58
CA VAL A 335 19.63 -6.89 3.88
C VAL A 335 20.16 -7.12 2.47
N TYR A 336 19.45 -6.62 1.46
CA TYR A 336 19.81 -6.72 0.06
C TYR A 336 19.97 -5.32 -0.55
N LEU A 337 20.80 -5.20 -1.58
CA LEU A 337 20.91 -4.00 -2.40
C LEU A 337 20.14 -4.23 -3.69
N LEU A 338 19.18 -3.35 -4.02
CA LEU A 338 18.34 -3.53 -5.20
C LEU A 338 19.17 -3.60 -6.50
N GLU A 339 20.26 -2.84 -6.57
CA GLU A 339 21.19 -2.83 -7.71
C GLU A 339 21.95 -4.15 -7.92
N GLU A 340 22.08 -4.98 -6.87
CA GLU A 340 22.74 -6.30 -6.93
C GLU A 340 21.72 -7.42 -7.25
N LEU A 341 20.42 -7.11 -7.35
CA LEU A 341 19.38 -8.09 -7.64
C LEU A 341 19.06 -8.18 -9.15
N GLN A 342 18.63 -9.37 -9.57
CA GLN A 342 18.34 -9.73 -10.96
C GLN A 342 16.86 -10.12 -11.13
N ALA A 343 16.35 -10.03 -12.36
CA ALA A 343 14.97 -10.36 -12.66
C ALA A 343 14.66 -11.82 -12.29
N GLY A 344 13.58 -12.03 -11.55
CA GLY A 344 13.14 -13.34 -11.06
C GLY A 344 13.65 -13.72 -9.66
N HIS A 345 14.59 -12.98 -9.06
CA HIS A 345 14.97 -13.20 -7.66
C HIS A 345 13.76 -13.10 -6.74
N LYS A 346 13.66 -14.04 -5.79
CA LYS A 346 12.64 -14.09 -4.75
C LYS A 346 13.27 -13.86 -3.38
N ILE A 347 12.71 -12.94 -2.61
CA ILE A 347 13.18 -12.60 -1.27
C ILE A 347 12.04 -12.84 -0.29
N HIS A 348 12.22 -13.81 0.60
CA HIS A 348 11.27 -14.08 1.67
C HIS A 348 11.50 -13.12 2.85
N GLY A 349 10.41 -12.58 3.41
CA GLY A 349 10.46 -11.78 4.62
C GLY A 349 10.76 -12.63 5.88
N PRO A 350 11.34 -12.03 6.94
CA PRO A 350 11.69 -10.62 7.05
C PRO A 350 12.97 -10.25 6.28
N ALA A 351 12.90 -9.22 5.45
CA ALA A 351 14.04 -8.69 4.72
C ALA A 351 13.95 -7.17 4.52
N ILE A 352 15.09 -6.52 4.29
CA ILE A 352 15.19 -5.13 3.88
C ILE A 352 15.85 -5.09 2.50
N ILE A 353 15.24 -4.37 1.57
CA ILE A 353 15.84 -4.07 0.26
C ILE A 353 16.18 -2.57 0.24
N MET A 354 17.47 -2.27 0.15
CA MET A 354 17.99 -0.91 0.05
C MET A 354 18.05 -0.49 -1.42
N ASN A 355 17.50 0.68 -1.72
CA ASN A 355 17.43 1.22 -3.06
C ASN A 355 18.03 2.64 -3.11
N GLY A 356 19.22 2.79 -2.51
CA GLY A 356 20.01 4.03 -2.45
C GLY A 356 19.37 5.19 -1.68
N ASN A 357 18.22 5.68 -2.17
CA ASN A 357 17.41 6.78 -1.65
C ASN A 357 16.10 6.33 -0.97
N SER A 358 15.85 5.02 -0.92
CA SER A 358 14.66 4.45 -0.28
C SER A 358 14.96 3.11 0.38
N THR A 359 14.15 2.79 1.40
CA THR A 359 14.21 1.52 2.12
C THR A 359 12.89 0.80 1.95
N ILE A 360 12.93 -0.44 1.46
CA ILE A 360 11.76 -1.30 1.29
C ILE A 360 11.81 -2.39 2.35
N LEU A 361 10.81 -2.42 3.22
CA LEU A 361 10.68 -3.44 4.27
C LEU A 361 9.78 -4.57 3.78
N ILE A 362 10.34 -5.77 3.65
CA ILE A 362 9.60 -7.00 3.39
C ILE A 362 9.28 -7.62 4.75
N GLU A 363 8.05 -7.45 5.20
CA GLU A 363 7.60 -7.95 6.51
C GLU A 363 7.52 -9.49 6.53
N PRO A 364 7.47 -10.11 7.73
CA PRO A 364 7.14 -11.53 7.86
C PRO A 364 5.88 -11.90 7.08
N ALA A 365 5.87 -13.12 6.50
CA ALA A 365 4.82 -13.63 5.62
C ALA A 365 4.62 -12.90 4.28
N CYS A 366 5.54 -11.99 3.92
CA CYS A 366 5.62 -11.44 2.57
C CYS A 366 6.74 -12.12 1.76
N GLU A 367 6.55 -12.18 0.44
CA GLU A 367 7.58 -12.54 -0.55
C GLU A 367 7.72 -11.39 -1.55
N ALA A 368 8.94 -10.93 -1.78
CA ALA A 368 9.25 -9.97 -2.84
C ALA A 368 9.83 -10.68 -4.06
N VAL A 369 9.42 -10.26 -5.25
CA VAL A 369 9.92 -10.76 -6.54
C VAL A 369 10.40 -9.57 -7.37
N ILE A 370 11.61 -9.69 -7.91
CA ILE A 370 12.17 -8.68 -8.81
C ILE A 370 11.63 -8.89 -10.22
N THR A 371 11.04 -7.86 -10.80
CA THR A 371 10.45 -7.92 -12.16
C THR A 371 11.54 -7.87 -13.23
N ARG A 372 11.15 -8.12 -14.50
CA ARG A 372 12.04 -7.97 -15.67
C ARG A 372 12.70 -6.59 -15.78
N HIS A 373 12.07 -5.55 -15.23
CA HIS A 373 12.52 -4.15 -15.31
C HIS A 373 13.28 -3.73 -14.05
N GLY A 374 13.38 -4.59 -13.05
CA GLY A 374 14.03 -4.32 -11.77
C GLY A 374 13.11 -3.72 -10.69
N ASP A 375 11.80 -3.70 -10.91
CA ASP A 375 10.85 -3.29 -9.87
C ASP A 375 10.69 -4.39 -8.82
N VAL A 376 10.18 -4.00 -7.65
CA VAL A 376 9.90 -4.93 -6.56
C VAL A 376 8.40 -5.16 -6.45
N LYS A 377 7.97 -6.38 -6.74
CA LYS A 377 6.59 -6.83 -6.53
C LYS A 377 6.51 -7.64 -5.26
N ILE A 378 5.75 -7.19 -4.27
CA ILE A 378 5.61 -7.86 -2.98
C ILE A 378 4.24 -8.51 -2.89
N HIS A 379 4.23 -9.78 -2.54
CA HIS A 379 3.03 -10.57 -2.30
C HIS A 379 2.90 -10.90 -0.82
N TYR A 380 1.73 -10.65 -0.26
CA TYR A 380 1.39 -11.10 1.08
C TYR A 380 0.75 -12.49 1.00
N HIS A 381 1.34 -13.45 1.72
CA HIS A 381 0.73 -14.76 1.90
C HIS A 381 -0.09 -14.73 3.18
N GLU A 382 -1.39 -14.93 3.04
CA GLU A 382 -2.29 -15.03 4.17
C GLU A 382 -1.90 -16.27 4.99
N VAL A 383 -1.28 -16.05 6.15
CA VAL A 383 -1.03 -17.11 7.12
C VAL A 383 -2.37 -17.43 7.75
N ARG A 384 -3.08 -18.42 7.20
CA ARG A 384 -4.21 -19.03 7.91
C ARG A 384 -3.64 -19.78 9.10
N CYS A 385 -3.72 -19.19 10.28
CA CYS A 385 -3.70 -19.99 11.51
C CYS A 385 -4.88 -20.94 11.42
N LEU A 386 -4.60 -22.23 11.21
CA LEU A 386 -5.60 -23.26 11.39
C LEU A 386 -6.05 -23.23 12.84
N GLU A 387 -7.36 -23.05 13.05
CA GLU A 387 -7.98 -23.28 14.35
C GLU A 387 -7.59 -24.66 14.86
N ILE A 388 -7.06 -24.70 16.08
CA ILE A 388 -6.84 -25.93 16.82
C ILE A 388 -8.21 -26.41 17.26
N GLY A 389 -8.77 -27.39 16.56
CA GLY A 389 -10.02 -28.04 16.94
C GLY A 389 -9.77 -29.13 17.99
N PHE A 390 -10.62 -29.16 19.02
CA PHE A 390 -10.68 -30.26 19.98
C PHE A 390 -11.59 -31.35 19.43
N VAL A 391 -11.06 -32.56 19.24
CA VAL A 391 -11.91 -33.74 18.97
C VAL A 391 -12.06 -34.51 20.28
N LYS A 392 -13.31 -34.61 20.75
CA LYS A 392 -13.67 -35.46 21.89
C LYS A 392 -13.87 -36.87 21.37
N CYS A 393 -12.93 -37.76 21.64
CA CYS A 393 -13.07 -39.18 21.31
C CYS A 393 -13.49 -39.96 22.56
N SER A 394 -14.57 -40.72 22.46
CA SER A 394 -14.97 -41.71 23.46
C SER A 394 -14.71 -43.11 22.92
N ASP A 395 -13.99 -43.93 23.67
CA ASP A 395 -13.92 -45.36 23.39
C ASP A 395 -15.20 -46.10 23.84
N ALA A 396 -15.35 -47.36 23.42
CA ALA A 396 -16.50 -48.20 23.77
C ALA A 396 -16.62 -48.52 25.27
N GLN A 397 -15.66 -48.07 26.09
CA GLN A 397 -15.61 -48.28 27.55
C GLN A 397 -15.86 -46.99 28.33
N GLY A 398 -16.13 -45.87 27.64
CA GLY A 398 -16.56 -44.61 28.25
C GLY A 398 -15.44 -43.65 28.66
N THR A 399 -14.19 -43.91 28.28
CA THR A 399 -13.07 -43.00 28.58
C THR A 399 -13.04 -41.85 27.58
N ILE A 400 -13.06 -40.61 28.07
CA ILE A 400 -12.98 -39.40 27.23
C ILE A 400 -11.51 -39.00 27.07
N SER A 401 -11.01 -39.00 25.84
CA SER A 401 -9.68 -38.47 25.50
C SER A 401 -9.80 -37.26 24.57
N TYR A 402 -8.91 -36.28 24.77
CA TYR A 402 -8.78 -35.11 23.92
C TYR A 402 -7.52 -35.25 23.08
N THR A 403 -7.65 -35.34 21.76
CA THR A 403 -6.50 -35.46 20.84
C THR A 403 -6.34 -34.17 20.04
N TYR A 404 -5.11 -33.65 20.00
CA TYR A 404 -4.75 -32.51 19.16
C TYR A 404 -4.68 -32.95 17.69
N ALA A 405 -5.52 -32.40 16.83
CA ALA A 405 -5.45 -32.61 15.38
C ALA A 405 -4.83 -31.38 14.71
N PHE A 406 -3.65 -31.55 14.10
CA PHE A 406 -3.02 -30.54 13.25
C PHE A 406 -3.35 -30.84 11.79
N LYS A 407 -3.85 -29.87 11.02
CA LYS A 407 -4.13 -30.06 9.59
C LYS A 407 -3.33 -29.07 8.76
N PHE A 408 -2.06 -29.37 8.46
CA PHE A 408 -1.27 -28.58 7.53
C PHE A 408 -1.62 -28.97 6.09
N LEU A 409 -2.15 -28.03 5.29
CA LEU A 409 -2.33 -28.22 3.84
C LEU A 409 -2.09 -26.90 3.09
N PRO A 410 -1.22 -26.87 2.05
CA PRO A 410 -1.19 -25.77 1.10
C PRO A 410 -2.50 -25.70 0.31
N ALA A 411 -2.93 -24.50 -0.08
CA ALA A 411 -4.21 -24.25 -0.75
C ALA A 411 -4.40 -24.97 -2.12
N ALA A 412 -3.38 -25.63 -2.65
CA ALA A 412 -3.41 -26.33 -3.94
C ALA A 412 -4.07 -27.74 -3.92
N LEU A 413 -4.43 -28.28 -2.75
CA LEU A 413 -4.94 -29.66 -2.62
C LEU A 413 -6.42 -29.75 -2.16
N LEU A 414 -7.18 -28.66 -2.22
CA LEU A 414 -8.57 -28.59 -1.72
C LEU A 414 -9.61 -29.37 -2.55
N ASN A 415 -9.24 -30.06 -3.64
CA ASN A 415 -10.16 -30.75 -4.54
C ASN A 415 -9.96 -32.27 -4.62
N SER A 416 -9.69 -32.95 -3.51
CA SER A 416 -9.83 -34.42 -3.45
C SER A 416 -9.80 -34.96 -2.02
N ASN A 417 -10.81 -35.77 -1.65
CA ASN A 417 -10.84 -36.55 -0.43
C ASN A 417 -9.76 -37.65 -0.48
N TYR A 418 -8.60 -37.43 0.15
CA TYR A 418 -7.65 -38.50 0.44
C TYR A 418 -7.26 -38.47 1.92
N CYS A 419 -7.45 -39.63 2.56
CA CYS A 419 -6.96 -39.93 3.90
C CYS A 419 -5.51 -40.41 3.75
N LEU A 420 -4.53 -39.66 4.27
CA LEU A 420 -3.13 -40.07 4.30
C LEU A 420 -2.70 -40.23 5.77
N GLN A 421 -2.40 -41.46 6.17
CA GLN A 421 -1.69 -41.77 7.41
C GLN A 421 -0.19 -41.47 7.19
N PHE A 422 0.41 -40.67 8.07
CA PHE A 422 1.87 -40.45 8.11
C PHE A 422 2.43 -40.94 9.46
N ASP A 423 3.61 -41.59 9.36
CA ASP A 423 4.36 -42.23 10.44
C ASP A 423 5.13 -41.22 11.30
N GLN A 424 5.25 -41.48 12.61
CA GLN A 424 5.15 -40.45 13.66
C GLN A 424 6.48 -39.96 14.29
N THR A 425 7.66 -40.37 13.85
CA THR A 425 8.85 -40.32 14.74
C THR A 425 9.80 -39.12 14.57
N GLU A 426 9.79 -38.38 13.47
CA GLU A 426 10.81 -37.32 13.24
C GLU A 426 10.33 -35.89 13.51
N TYR A 427 9.01 -35.65 13.58
CA TYR A 427 8.43 -34.31 13.80
C TYR A 427 8.15 -33.97 15.27
N LEU A 428 8.01 -34.98 16.14
CA LEU A 428 7.63 -34.79 17.55
C LEU A 428 8.74 -34.11 18.39
N SER A 429 10.01 -34.30 18.05
CA SER A 429 11.13 -33.73 18.80
C SER A 429 11.25 -32.20 18.66
N ARG A 430 10.80 -31.62 17.54
CA ARG A 430 10.77 -30.16 17.34
C ARG A 430 9.47 -29.52 17.87
N LEU A 431 8.35 -30.26 17.89
CA LEU A 431 7.07 -29.75 18.38
C LEU A 431 7.03 -29.57 19.90
N VAL A 432 7.69 -30.46 20.66
CA VAL A 432 7.73 -30.39 22.14
C VAL A 432 8.47 -29.15 22.65
N VAL A 433 9.43 -28.62 21.88
CA VAL A 433 10.17 -27.40 22.23
C VAL A 433 9.30 -26.14 22.13
N LEU A 434 8.35 -26.11 21.18
CA LEU A 434 7.39 -25.01 21.02
C LEU A 434 6.32 -25.03 22.12
N ILE A 435 5.87 -26.21 22.54
CA ILE A 435 4.83 -26.37 23.57
C ILE A 435 5.37 -25.96 24.97
N LYS A 436 6.62 -26.29 25.31
CA LYS A 436 7.22 -25.92 26.62
C LYS A 436 7.38 -24.41 26.84
N LYS A 437 7.41 -23.60 25.78
CA LYS A 437 7.59 -22.15 25.88
C LYS A 437 6.27 -21.38 26.03
N HIS A 438 5.15 -21.96 25.57
CA HIS A 438 3.82 -21.34 25.61
C HIS A 438 2.90 -21.86 26.73
N SER A 439 3.21 -22.95 27.42
CA SER A 439 2.32 -23.52 28.44
C SER A 439 2.53 -23.04 29.88
N LYS A 440 3.42 -22.07 30.15
CA LYS A 440 3.71 -21.65 31.54
C LYS A 440 2.58 -20.86 32.25
N SER A 441 1.48 -20.52 31.57
CA SER A 441 0.34 -19.79 32.18
C SER A 441 -0.94 -20.61 32.35
N LEU A 442 -0.97 -21.87 31.91
CA LEU A 442 -2.14 -22.74 32.02
C LEU A 442 -1.66 -24.06 32.61
N PHE A 443 -2.20 -24.44 33.78
CA PHE A 443 -1.99 -25.68 34.55
C PHE A 443 -0.98 -25.62 35.72
N LYS A 444 -1.48 -25.95 36.92
CA LYS A 444 -0.73 -26.17 38.17
C LYS A 444 0.19 -27.39 38.06
N PRO A 445 1.29 -27.49 38.84
CA PRO A 445 2.39 -28.42 38.56
C PRO A 445 2.19 -29.92 38.90
N ASP A 446 1.03 -30.36 39.40
CA ASP A 446 0.96 -31.64 40.16
C ASP A 446 0.44 -32.85 39.38
N SER A 447 0.69 -32.95 38.08
CA SER A 447 0.33 -34.18 37.34
C SER A 447 1.22 -34.41 36.11
N TRP A 448 2.51 -34.65 36.36
CA TRP A 448 3.37 -35.29 35.37
C TRP A 448 3.60 -36.74 35.79
N GLY A 449 2.73 -37.63 35.31
CA GLY A 449 3.01 -39.07 35.28
C GLY A 449 3.92 -39.37 34.10
N THR A 450 4.99 -40.11 34.36
CA THR A 450 5.98 -40.57 33.39
C THR A 450 5.35 -41.53 32.37
N LEU A 451 5.56 -41.27 31.08
CA LEU A 451 5.54 -42.28 30.01
C LEU A 451 6.67 -41.96 29.03
#